data_AF-H9FJA4-F1
#
_entry.id   AF-H9FJA4-F1
#
_cell.length_a   1.000
_cell.length_b   1.000
_cell.length_c   1.000
_cell.angle_alpha   90.00
_cell.angle_beta   90.00
_cell.angle_gamma   90.00
#
_symmetry.space_group_name_H-M   'P 1'
#
loop_
_entity.id
_entity.type
_entity.pdbx_description
1 polymer ?
#
loop_
_entity_poly.entity_id
_entity_poly.type
_entity_poly.pdbx_seq_one_letter_code
_entity_poly.pdbx_strand_id
1 'polypeptide(L)'
;MPQEFADSISQLVTQKFREVTMDLTPMHARHKALAGIVMTKGLDARQAQVVALSSGTKCISGEHLSDQGLVVNDCHAEVVARRAFLHFLYTQLELHLSKRREDSERSIFVRLKEGGYRLRENILFHLYVSTSPCGDARLHSPYEITTDLHSSKHLVRKFRGHLRTKIESGEGTVPVRGPSAVQTWDGVLLGEQLVTMSCTDKIARWNVLGLQGALLSHFVEPVYLQSIVVGSLHHTGHLARVMSHRME
;
A
#
# COMPACT_ATOMS: atom_id res chain seq x y z
N MET A 1 13.97 5.99 10.92
CA MET A 1 14.41 6.53 9.61
C MET A 1 14.59 8.03 9.77
N PRO A 2 15.66 8.64 9.24
CA PRO A 2 15.85 10.09 9.30
C PRO A 2 14.74 10.84 8.58
N GLN A 3 14.31 11.98 9.13
CA GLN A 3 13.25 12.81 8.53
C GLN A 3 13.61 13.28 7.12
N GLU A 4 14.86 13.69 6.90
CA GLU A 4 15.36 14.15 5.60
C GLU A 4 15.21 13.09 4.49
N PHE A 5 15.36 11.81 4.84
CA PHE A 5 15.14 10.73 3.90
C PHE A 5 13.66 10.62 3.53
N ALA A 6 12.76 10.69 4.51
CA ALA A 6 11.31 10.67 4.26
C ALA A 6 10.88 11.86 3.39
N ASP A 7 11.43 13.04 3.64
CA ASP A 7 11.19 14.25 2.84
C ASP A 7 11.66 14.07 1.40
N SER A 8 12.83 13.46 1.20
CA SER A 8 13.36 13.14 -0.13
C SER A 8 12.45 12.18 -0.90
N ILE A 9 11.95 11.13 -0.25
CA ILE A 9 10.99 10.19 -0.86
C ILE A 9 9.69 10.90 -1.25
N SER A 10 9.15 11.73 -0.36
CA SER A 10 7.94 12.53 -0.61
C SER A 10 8.09 13.47 -1.81
N GLN A 11 9.21 14.19 -1.86
CA GLN A 11 9.53 15.11 -2.96
C GLN A 11 9.67 14.35 -4.28
N LEU A 12 10.41 13.25 -4.29
CA LEU A 12 10.64 12.45 -5.49
C LEU A 12 9.32 11.93 -6.10
N VAL A 13 8.42 11.41 -5.27
CA VAL A 13 7.11 10.91 -5.73
C VAL A 13 6.22 12.05 -6.23
N THR A 14 6.19 13.17 -5.52
CA THR A 14 5.39 14.35 -5.91
C THR A 14 5.89 14.97 -7.20
N GLN A 15 7.21 15.11 -7.35
CA GLN A 15 7.83 15.59 -8.58
C GLN A 15 7.55 14.64 -9.74
N LYS A 16 7.74 13.32 -9.54
CA LYS A 16 7.47 12.35 -10.59
C LYS A 16 6.03 12.39 -11.07
N PHE A 17 5.08 12.59 -10.15
CA PHE A 17 3.68 12.80 -10.51
C PHE A 17 3.46 14.04 -11.37
N ARG A 18 4.08 15.18 -11.02
CA ARG A 18 3.98 16.39 -11.86
C ARG A 18 4.57 16.16 -13.25
N GLU A 19 5.72 15.50 -13.35
CA GLU A 19 6.36 15.20 -14.63
C GLU A 19 5.46 14.37 -15.54
N VAL A 20 4.87 13.27 -15.03
CA VAL A 20 4.03 12.39 -15.87
C VAL A 20 2.63 12.95 -16.13
N THR A 21 2.20 13.98 -15.39
CA THR A 21 0.89 14.62 -15.57
C THR A 21 0.96 15.97 -16.27
N MET A 22 2.16 16.48 -16.55
CA MET A 22 2.37 17.82 -17.14
C MET A 22 1.64 18.00 -18.47
N ASP A 23 1.68 16.97 -19.33
CA ASP A 23 1.07 16.99 -20.66
C ASP A 23 -0.34 16.35 -20.69
N LEU A 24 -0.85 15.91 -19.53
CA LEU A 24 -2.20 15.36 -19.45
C LEU A 24 -3.22 16.48 -19.29
N THR A 25 -4.46 16.22 -19.71
CA THR A 25 -5.59 17.10 -19.42
C THR A 25 -5.64 17.44 -17.91
N PRO A 26 -5.97 18.69 -17.51
CA PRO A 26 -5.96 19.12 -16.11
C PRO A 26 -6.75 18.22 -15.14
N MET A 27 -7.75 17.49 -15.66
CA MET A 27 -8.52 16.49 -14.91
C MET A 27 -7.64 15.37 -14.33
N HIS A 28 -6.61 14.91 -15.04
CA HIS A 28 -5.70 13.84 -14.60
C HIS A 28 -4.54 14.36 -13.74
N ALA A 29 -4.22 15.65 -13.81
CA ALA A 29 -3.23 16.30 -12.95
C ALA A 29 -3.77 16.58 -11.53
N ARG A 30 -5.10 16.57 -11.36
CA ARG A 30 -5.75 16.70 -10.05
C ARG A 30 -5.85 15.36 -9.34
N HIS A 31 -5.49 15.33 -8.06
CA HIS A 31 -5.64 14.16 -7.22
C HIS A 31 -6.02 14.54 -5.79
N LYS A 32 -6.79 13.67 -5.14
CA LYS A 32 -7.10 13.78 -3.70
C LYS A 32 -6.15 12.93 -2.85
N ALA A 33 -5.71 11.81 -3.39
CA ALA A 33 -4.71 10.94 -2.79
C ALA A 33 -3.70 10.51 -3.86
N LEU A 34 -2.42 10.49 -3.47
CA LEU A 34 -1.28 10.09 -4.27
C LEU A 34 -0.50 9.04 -3.50
N ALA A 35 -0.03 8.00 -4.18
CA ALA A 35 0.86 7.02 -3.61
C ALA A 35 1.93 6.64 -4.62
N GLY A 36 3.10 6.28 -4.12
CA GLY A 36 4.21 5.79 -4.94
C GLY A 36 5.05 4.78 -4.17
N ILE A 37 5.65 3.84 -4.89
CA ILE A 37 6.66 2.94 -4.34
C ILE A 37 7.99 3.36 -4.91
N VAL A 38 8.94 3.61 -4.01
CA VAL A 38 10.30 4.04 -4.32
C VAL A 38 11.26 2.92 -3.97
N MET A 39 12.13 2.59 -4.91
CA MET A 39 13.23 1.66 -4.73
C MET A 39 14.50 2.44 -4.38
N THR A 40 15.30 1.94 -3.46
CA THR A 40 16.65 2.45 -3.20
C THR A 40 17.67 1.32 -3.11
N LYS A 41 18.94 1.68 -3.22
CA LYS A 41 20.08 0.84 -2.83
C LYS A 41 20.60 1.33 -1.48
N GLY A 42 20.37 0.55 -0.43
CA GLY A 42 20.54 0.98 0.95
C GLY A 42 19.62 2.15 1.30
N LEU A 43 19.94 2.88 2.36
CA LEU A 43 19.22 4.11 2.74
C LEU A 43 19.83 5.37 2.09
N ASP A 44 20.19 5.29 0.81
CA ASP A 44 20.71 6.43 0.03
C ASP A 44 19.62 7.02 -0.88
N ALA A 45 19.12 8.20 -0.51
CA ALA A 45 18.10 8.92 -1.26
C ALA A 45 18.57 9.35 -2.67
N ARG A 46 19.88 9.46 -2.92
CA ARG A 46 20.41 9.83 -4.25
C ARG A 46 20.26 8.70 -5.27
N GLN A 47 20.11 7.47 -4.80
CA GLN A 47 19.87 6.29 -5.64
C GLN A 47 18.39 5.89 -5.66
N ALA A 48 17.51 6.77 -5.18
CA ALA A 48 16.08 6.52 -5.13
C ALA A 48 15.44 6.60 -6.52
N GLN A 49 14.58 5.64 -6.82
CA GLN A 49 13.82 5.58 -8.06
C GLN A 49 12.35 5.30 -7.78
N VAL A 50 11.44 6.12 -8.30
CA VAL A 50 10.01 5.82 -8.29
C VAL A 50 9.75 4.67 -9.26
N VAL A 51 9.35 3.51 -8.75
CA VAL A 51 9.08 2.30 -9.55
C VAL A 51 7.60 2.06 -9.78
N ALA A 52 6.74 2.66 -8.96
CA ALA A 52 5.30 2.68 -9.16
C ALA A 52 4.70 3.98 -8.65
N LEU A 53 3.67 4.46 -9.32
CA LEU A 53 2.99 5.72 -9.01
C LEU A 53 1.51 5.59 -9.34
N SER A 54 0.64 6.14 -8.49
CA SER A 54 -0.80 6.15 -8.75
C SER A 54 -1.54 7.18 -7.89
N SER A 55 -2.74 7.53 -8.31
CA SER A 55 -3.69 8.34 -7.55
C SER A 55 -5.05 7.63 -7.49
N GLY A 56 -5.88 7.98 -6.50
CA GLY A 56 -7.26 7.49 -6.41
C GLY A 56 -7.76 7.29 -4.98
N THR A 57 -9.08 7.33 -4.81
CA THR A 57 -9.76 7.31 -3.49
C THR A 57 -11.04 6.47 -3.46
N LYS A 58 -11.35 5.73 -4.53
CA LYS A 58 -12.63 5.02 -4.69
C LYS A 58 -12.44 3.54 -4.97
N CYS A 59 -13.49 2.78 -4.71
CA CYS A 59 -13.62 1.38 -5.10
C CYS A 59 -14.73 1.23 -6.13
N ILE A 60 -14.75 0.08 -6.80
CA ILE A 60 -15.83 -0.30 -7.70
C ILE A 60 -17.15 -0.47 -6.92
N SER A 61 -18.27 -0.34 -7.62
CA SER A 61 -19.58 -0.78 -7.12
C SER A 61 -19.80 -2.27 -7.44
N GLY A 62 -20.61 -2.95 -6.63
CA GLY A 62 -20.97 -4.35 -6.81
C GLY A 62 -21.52 -4.66 -8.20
N GLU A 63 -22.32 -3.76 -8.77
CA GLU A 63 -22.93 -3.89 -10.10
C GLU A 63 -21.94 -3.92 -11.27
N HIS A 64 -20.68 -3.53 -11.03
CA HIS A 64 -19.63 -3.49 -12.04
C HIS A 64 -18.54 -4.55 -11.84
N LEU A 65 -18.77 -5.52 -10.94
CA LEU A 65 -17.86 -6.65 -10.77
C LEU A 65 -17.74 -7.47 -12.06
N SER A 66 -16.55 -8.03 -12.30
CA SER A 66 -16.27 -8.90 -13.46
C SER A 66 -15.91 -10.30 -13.01
N ASP A 67 -16.59 -11.29 -13.58
CA ASP A 67 -16.33 -12.73 -13.42
C ASP A 67 -15.10 -13.19 -14.23
N GLN A 68 -14.66 -12.39 -15.20
CA GLN A 68 -13.45 -12.62 -16.02
C GLN A 68 -12.19 -11.94 -15.45
N GLY A 69 -12.31 -11.21 -14.34
CA GLY A 69 -11.17 -10.53 -13.72
C GLY A 69 -10.63 -9.32 -14.51
N LEU A 70 -11.48 -8.69 -15.32
CA LEU A 70 -11.11 -7.55 -16.18
C LEU A 70 -11.20 -6.18 -15.49
N VAL A 71 -11.67 -6.13 -14.24
CA VAL A 71 -11.90 -4.88 -13.49
C VAL A 71 -11.03 -4.79 -12.23
N VAL A 72 -10.76 -3.57 -11.80
CA VAL A 72 -10.02 -3.29 -10.57
C VAL A 72 -11.00 -2.95 -9.45
N ASN A 73 -11.11 -3.83 -8.45
CA ASN A 73 -12.09 -3.64 -7.37
C ASN A 73 -11.76 -2.46 -6.45
N ASP A 74 -10.47 -2.16 -6.27
CA ASP A 74 -10.01 -1.12 -5.35
C ASP A 74 -8.99 -0.21 -6.03
N CYS A 75 -9.40 1.04 -6.25
CA CYS A 75 -8.63 2.07 -6.91
C CYS A 75 -8.10 3.14 -5.92
N HIS A 76 -7.96 2.81 -4.62
CA HIS A 76 -7.18 3.68 -3.74
C HIS A 76 -5.71 3.67 -4.16
N ALA A 77 -5.09 4.84 -4.10
CA ALA A 77 -3.73 5.07 -4.59
C ALA A 77 -2.74 4.00 -4.09
N GLU A 78 -2.64 3.75 -2.78
CA GLU A 78 -1.72 2.76 -2.23
C GLU A 78 -1.95 1.32 -2.72
N VAL A 79 -3.19 0.97 -3.06
CA VAL A 79 -3.54 -0.35 -3.59
C VAL A 79 -3.15 -0.45 -5.06
N VAL A 80 -3.41 0.58 -5.86
CA VAL A 80 -3.04 0.63 -7.28
C VAL A 80 -1.53 0.70 -7.44
N ALA A 81 -0.83 1.49 -6.61
CA ALA A 81 0.63 1.55 -6.57
C ALA A 81 1.24 0.17 -6.34
N ARG A 82 0.72 -0.61 -5.39
CA ARG A 82 1.16 -2.00 -5.20
C ARG A 82 0.90 -2.87 -6.44
N ARG A 83 -0.27 -2.76 -7.08
CA ARG A 83 -0.58 -3.54 -8.29
C ARG A 83 0.40 -3.21 -9.43
N ALA A 84 0.69 -1.93 -9.66
CA ALA A 84 1.69 -1.49 -10.62
C ALA A 84 3.10 -1.97 -10.23
N PHE A 85 3.41 -2.03 -8.94
CA PHE A 85 4.66 -2.61 -8.45
C PHE A 85 4.80 -4.11 -8.76
N LEU A 86 3.71 -4.89 -8.79
CA LEU A 86 3.79 -6.29 -9.23
C LEU A 86 4.24 -6.40 -10.69
N HIS A 87 3.76 -5.50 -11.56
CA HIS A 87 4.22 -5.45 -12.95
C HIS A 87 5.72 -5.14 -13.01
N PHE A 88 6.20 -4.19 -12.20
CA PHE A 88 7.64 -3.94 -12.07
C PHE A 88 8.41 -5.20 -11.65
N LEU A 89 7.92 -5.98 -10.67
CA LEU A 89 8.57 -7.23 -10.26
C LEU A 89 8.62 -8.26 -11.40
N TYR A 90 7.54 -8.43 -12.16
CA TYR A 90 7.53 -9.30 -13.35
C TYR A 90 8.56 -8.84 -14.38
N THR A 91 8.59 -7.55 -14.72
CA THR A 91 9.58 -6.99 -15.65
C THR A 91 11.01 -7.23 -15.16
N GLN A 92 11.26 -7.19 -13.86
CA GLN A 92 12.58 -7.47 -13.28
C GLN A 92 12.97 -8.95 -13.37
N LEU A 93 12.02 -9.87 -13.27
CA LEU A 93 12.25 -11.30 -13.50
C LEU A 93 12.52 -11.58 -14.98
N GLU A 94 11.76 -10.99 -15.90
CA GLU A 94 12.00 -11.07 -17.34
C GLU A 94 13.38 -10.52 -17.71
N LEU A 95 13.76 -9.38 -17.11
CA LEU A 95 15.09 -8.81 -17.27
C LEU A 95 16.18 -9.77 -16.75
N HIS A 96 15.94 -10.46 -15.64
CA HIS A 96 16.87 -11.47 -15.12
C HIS A 96 17.01 -12.69 -16.04
N LEU A 97 15.91 -13.12 -16.65
CA LEU A 97 15.82 -14.28 -17.55
C LEU A 97 16.25 -13.97 -18.99
N SER A 98 16.56 -12.71 -19.27
CA SER A 98 17.13 -12.25 -20.54
C SER A 98 18.36 -13.07 -20.96
N LYS A 99 18.50 -13.29 -22.27
CA LYS A 99 19.70 -13.95 -22.84
C LYS A 99 20.98 -13.12 -22.66
N ARG A 100 20.85 -11.82 -22.41
CA ARG A 100 22.00 -10.91 -22.23
C ARG A 100 22.42 -10.92 -20.76
N ARG A 101 23.68 -11.30 -20.51
CA ARG A 101 24.24 -11.36 -19.15
C ARG A 101 24.15 -10.02 -18.40
N GLU A 102 24.35 -8.91 -19.11
CA GLU A 102 24.25 -7.55 -18.55
C GLU A 102 22.86 -7.23 -17.98
N ASP A 103 21.79 -7.77 -18.59
CA ASP A 103 20.42 -7.54 -18.09
C ASP A 103 20.19 -8.26 -16.76
N SER A 104 20.72 -9.48 -16.62
CA SER A 104 20.69 -10.22 -15.34
C SER A 104 21.43 -9.48 -14.23
N GLU A 105 22.52 -8.79 -14.56
CA GLU A 105 23.27 -7.95 -13.62
C GLU A 105 22.51 -6.68 -13.22
N ARG A 106 21.67 -6.14 -14.12
CA ARG A 106 20.82 -4.97 -13.87
C ARG A 106 19.52 -5.30 -13.11
N SER A 107 19.03 -6.52 -13.20
CA SER A 107 17.84 -6.96 -12.48
C SER A 107 18.02 -6.84 -10.96
N ILE A 108 16.95 -6.49 -10.24
CA ILE A 108 16.94 -6.48 -8.78
C ILE A 108 16.97 -7.88 -8.15
N PHE A 109 16.83 -8.95 -8.93
CA PHE A 109 16.77 -10.32 -8.44
C PHE A 109 18.09 -11.07 -8.58
N VAL A 110 18.30 -12.02 -7.69
CA VAL A 110 19.31 -13.08 -7.80
C VAL A 110 18.63 -14.44 -7.69
N ARG A 111 19.14 -15.41 -8.44
CA ARG A 111 18.67 -16.79 -8.38
C ARG A 111 19.22 -17.50 -7.13
N LEU A 112 18.35 -18.23 -6.45
CA LEU A 112 18.72 -19.06 -5.30
C LEU A 112 19.24 -20.44 -5.76
N LYS A 113 20.14 -21.03 -4.96
CA LYS A 113 20.66 -22.39 -5.24
C LYS A 113 19.56 -23.45 -5.18
N GLU A 114 18.60 -23.29 -4.28
CA GLU A 114 17.49 -24.22 -4.02
C GLU A 114 16.30 -24.01 -4.97
N GLY A 115 16.38 -23.02 -5.86
CA GLY A 115 15.30 -22.65 -6.77
C GLY A 115 14.59 -21.36 -6.33
N GLY A 116 13.96 -20.68 -7.30
CA GLY A 116 13.36 -19.36 -7.09
C GLY A 116 14.38 -18.20 -7.08
N TYR A 117 13.87 -17.03 -6.74
CA TYR A 117 14.61 -15.77 -6.74
C TYR A 117 14.42 -15.02 -5.43
N ARG A 118 15.42 -14.23 -5.05
CA ARG A 118 15.30 -13.26 -3.97
C ARG A 118 15.81 -11.91 -4.42
N LEU A 119 15.41 -10.87 -3.70
CA LEU A 119 15.97 -9.55 -3.93
C LEU A 119 17.48 -9.56 -3.69
N ARG A 120 18.19 -8.79 -4.51
CA ARG A 120 19.58 -8.42 -4.26
C ARG A 120 19.69 -7.75 -2.90
N GLU A 121 20.80 -8.02 -2.24
CA GLU A 121 21.15 -7.32 -1.02
C GLU A 121 21.18 -5.80 -1.28
N ASN A 122 20.73 -5.06 -0.28
CA ASN A 122 20.57 -3.60 -0.29
C ASN A 122 19.44 -3.06 -1.16
N ILE A 123 18.63 -3.85 -1.87
CA ILE A 123 17.43 -3.31 -2.52
C ILE A 123 16.33 -3.15 -1.48
N LEU A 124 15.88 -1.90 -1.28
CA LEU A 124 14.84 -1.54 -0.31
C LEU A 124 13.67 -0.86 -1.03
N PHE A 125 12.46 -1.07 -0.52
CA PHE A 125 11.25 -0.46 -1.05
C PHE A 125 10.54 0.39 0.00
N HIS A 126 10.11 1.58 -0.41
CA HIS A 126 9.49 2.59 0.44
C HIS A 126 8.15 2.99 -0.15
N LEU A 127 7.07 2.83 0.61
CA LEU A 127 5.75 3.28 0.21
C LEU A 127 5.58 4.73 0.64
N TYR A 128 5.30 5.63 -0.29
CA TYR A 128 4.78 6.96 0.00
C TYR A 128 3.25 6.96 -0.16
N VAL A 129 2.57 7.63 0.76
CA VAL A 129 1.14 7.99 0.65
C VAL A 129 0.97 9.46 1.04
N SER A 130 0.25 10.25 0.25
CA SER A 130 0.07 11.69 0.54
C SER A 130 -0.76 11.96 1.80
N THR A 131 -1.60 11.00 2.19
CA THR A 131 -2.42 11.04 3.41
C THR A 131 -2.41 9.69 4.09
N SER A 132 -2.71 9.63 5.40
CA SER A 132 -2.77 8.35 6.13
C SER A 132 -3.76 7.39 5.48
N PRO A 133 -3.42 6.10 5.31
CA PRO A 133 -4.26 5.14 4.62
C PRO A 133 -5.62 5.00 5.30
N CYS A 134 -6.68 4.83 4.50
CA CYS A 134 -8.04 4.69 5.05
C CYS A 134 -8.15 3.44 5.95
N GLY A 135 -8.98 3.55 6.98
CA GLY A 135 -9.11 2.53 8.01
C GLY A 135 -8.71 3.07 9.36
N ASP A 136 -8.11 2.21 10.18
CA ASP A 136 -7.79 2.50 11.58
C ASP A 136 -6.74 3.62 11.71
N ALA A 137 -5.80 3.70 10.77
CA ALA A 137 -4.74 4.72 10.76
C ALA A 137 -5.25 6.15 10.53
N ARG A 138 -6.50 6.33 10.07
CA ARG A 138 -7.12 7.64 9.84
C ARG A 138 -8.16 8.00 10.90
N LEU A 139 -8.42 7.12 11.87
CA LEU A 139 -9.38 7.43 12.93
C LEU A 139 -8.78 8.48 13.87
N HIS A 140 -9.34 9.69 13.83
CA HIS A 140 -9.08 10.71 14.83
C HIS A 140 -9.83 10.36 16.12
N SER A 141 -9.09 10.21 17.21
CA SER A 141 -9.62 10.55 18.53
C SER A 141 -8.88 11.81 18.99
N PRO A 142 -9.51 13.00 18.97
CA PRO A 142 -8.87 14.25 19.41
C PRO A 142 -8.41 14.23 20.89
N TYR A 143 -8.75 13.18 21.64
CA TYR A 143 -8.33 12.98 23.04
C TYR A 143 -7.07 12.13 23.21
N GLU A 144 -6.55 11.52 22.15
CA GLU A 144 -5.45 10.53 22.25
C GLU A 144 -4.05 11.11 22.06
N ILE A 145 -3.90 12.31 21.47
CA ILE A 145 -2.56 12.93 21.30
C ILE A 145 -2.04 13.48 22.65
N THR A 146 -2.90 13.63 23.66
CA THR A 146 -2.57 14.22 24.97
C THR A 146 -2.53 13.22 26.12
N THR A 147 -2.80 11.93 25.89
CA THR A 147 -2.86 10.92 26.96
C THR A 147 -1.83 9.81 26.80
N ASP A 148 -0.57 10.16 27.06
CA ASP A 148 0.41 9.28 27.71
C ASP A 148 1.28 10.22 28.56
N LEU A 149 1.17 10.24 29.91
CA LEU A 149 2.03 9.41 30.75
C LEU A 149 1.58 9.27 32.23
N HIS A 150 0.43 9.82 32.67
CA HIS A 150 0.19 9.95 34.13
C HIS A 150 -1.21 9.67 34.72
N SER A 151 -2.18 9.14 33.98
CA SER A 151 -3.50 8.85 34.58
C SER A 151 -3.76 7.36 34.72
N SER A 152 -3.44 6.82 35.90
CA SER A 152 -4.07 5.60 36.37
C SER A 152 -5.52 5.94 36.74
N LYS A 153 -6.46 5.18 36.17
CA LYS A 153 -7.88 5.03 36.55
C LYS A 153 -8.89 5.74 35.63
N HIS A 154 -9.74 4.87 35.07
CA HIS A 154 -11.04 5.05 34.42
C HIS A 154 -11.08 5.18 32.88
N LEU A 155 -11.64 4.09 32.31
CA LEU A 155 -12.15 3.91 30.95
C LEU A 155 -11.08 3.83 29.85
N VAL A 156 -10.25 2.79 29.95
CA VAL A 156 -9.56 2.19 28.79
C VAL A 156 -10.65 1.76 27.79
N ARG A 157 -11.06 2.69 26.91
CA ARG A 157 -11.73 2.33 25.66
C ARG A 157 -10.65 1.60 24.89
N LYS A 158 -10.54 0.27 25.12
CA LYS A 158 -9.52 -0.60 24.53
C LYS A 158 -9.34 -0.15 23.09
N PHE A 159 -8.10 0.20 22.73
CA PHE A 159 -7.79 0.48 21.34
C PHE A 159 -8.07 -0.81 20.58
N ARG A 160 -9.18 -0.83 19.85
CA ARG A 160 -9.58 -2.02 19.13
C ARG A 160 -9.18 -1.76 17.69
N GLY A 161 -8.01 -2.27 17.30
CA GLY A 161 -7.55 -2.37 15.92
C GLY A 161 -8.44 -3.30 15.11
N HIS A 162 -9.73 -3.02 15.08
CA HIS A 162 -10.73 -3.81 14.39
C HIS A 162 -10.51 -3.70 12.90
N LEU A 163 -10.78 -4.80 12.20
CA LEU A 163 -10.89 -4.79 10.76
C LEU A 163 -11.97 -3.81 10.30
N ARG A 164 -11.71 -3.10 9.21
CA ARG A 164 -12.61 -2.10 8.65
C ARG A 164 -12.79 -2.32 7.17
N THR A 165 -13.95 -1.96 6.67
CA THR A 165 -14.33 -2.13 5.27
C THR A 165 -14.66 -0.77 4.69
N LYS A 166 -14.36 -0.59 3.41
CA LYS A 166 -14.66 0.61 2.66
C LYS A 166 -16.15 0.69 2.40
N ILE A 167 -16.67 1.90 2.44
CA ILE A 167 -18.06 2.18 2.09
C ILE A 167 -18.13 2.25 0.57
N GLU A 168 -19.02 1.46 -0.03
CA GLU A 168 -19.30 1.52 -1.46
C GLU A 168 -19.73 2.93 -1.87
N SER A 169 -19.24 3.41 -3.02
CA SER A 169 -19.47 4.79 -3.50
C SER A 169 -18.98 5.91 -2.56
N GLY A 170 -18.21 5.58 -1.52
CA GLY A 170 -17.60 6.51 -0.58
C GLY A 170 -16.08 6.36 -0.46
N GLU A 171 -15.46 7.25 0.32
CA GLU A 171 -14.01 7.22 0.61
C GLU A 171 -13.71 6.83 2.07
N GLY A 172 -14.77 6.64 2.86
CA GLY A 172 -14.72 6.30 4.28
C GLY A 172 -14.64 4.80 4.53
N THR A 173 -14.56 4.43 5.81
CA THR A 173 -14.58 3.03 6.25
C THR A 173 -15.50 2.83 7.44
N VAL A 174 -16.06 1.63 7.58
CA VAL A 174 -16.86 1.18 8.73
C VAL A 174 -16.24 -0.07 9.37
N PRO A 175 -16.43 -0.33 10.67
CA PRO A 175 -15.99 -1.59 11.27
C PRO A 175 -16.66 -2.80 10.61
N VAL A 176 -15.93 -3.92 10.50
CA VAL A 176 -16.51 -5.20 10.05
C VAL A 176 -17.62 -5.63 11.01
N ARG A 177 -18.79 -5.97 10.46
CA ARG A 177 -19.94 -6.47 11.24
C ARG A 177 -19.92 -8.01 11.26
N GLY A 178 -19.56 -8.60 12.41
CA GLY A 178 -19.82 -10.00 12.78
C GLY A 178 -19.33 -11.12 11.84
N PRO A 179 -19.53 -12.40 12.20
CA PRO A 179 -19.03 -13.55 11.44
C PRO A 179 -19.81 -13.88 10.15
N SER A 180 -20.81 -13.08 9.74
CA SER A 180 -21.65 -13.34 8.55
C SER A 180 -21.17 -12.63 7.27
N ALA A 181 -19.95 -12.10 7.25
CA ALA A 181 -19.43 -11.30 6.13
C ALA A 181 -18.88 -12.13 4.95
N VAL A 182 -19.43 -13.33 4.72
CA VAL A 182 -19.17 -14.05 3.47
C VAL A 182 -20.06 -13.42 2.42
N GLN A 183 -19.43 -12.74 1.45
CA GLN A 183 -20.15 -12.19 0.31
C GLN A 183 -20.42 -13.29 -0.71
N THR A 184 -21.63 -13.29 -1.26
CA THR A 184 -21.98 -14.12 -2.41
C THR A 184 -21.95 -13.27 -3.68
N TRP A 185 -21.64 -13.89 -4.82
CA TRP A 185 -21.55 -13.17 -6.09
C TRP A 185 -22.91 -12.63 -6.54
N ASP A 186 -23.92 -13.49 -6.50
CA ASP A 186 -25.32 -13.17 -6.76
C ASP A 186 -25.87 -12.16 -5.75
N GLY A 187 -25.57 -12.31 -4.46
CA GLY A 187 -25.98 -11.35 -3.44
C GLY A 187 -25.48 -9.94 -3.75
N VAL A 188 -24.20 -9.78 -4.07
CA VAL A 188 -23.62 -8.47 -4.40
C VAL A 188 -24.23 -7.88 -5.68
N LEU A 189 -24.42 -8.71 -6.72
CA LEU A 189 -25.07 -8.25 -7.95
C LEU A 189 -26.54 -7.85 -7.75
N LEU A 190 -27.21 -8.46 -6.77
CA LEU A 190 -28.59 -8.14 -6.37
C LEU A 190 -28.67 -6.96 -5.37
N GLY A 191 -27.54 -6.32 -5.06
CA GLY A 191 -27.48 -5.09 -4.25
C GLY A 191 -27.00 -5.30 -2.81
N GLU A 192 -26.50 -6.48 -2.43
CA GLU A 192 -25.75 -6.61 -1.18
C GLU A 192 -24.48 -5.76 -1.23
N GLN A 193 -24.15 -5.12 -0.10
CA GLN A 193 -23.01 -4.21 -0.02
C GLN A 193 -21.69 -4.91 -0.38
N LEU A 194 -20.94 -4.32 -1.32
CA LEU A 194 -19.60 -4.81 -1.63
C LEU A 194 -18.63 -4.52 -0.48
N VAL A 195 -18.02 -5.56 0.08
CA VAL A 195 -17.05 -5.47 1.18
C VAL A 195 -15.62 -5.47 0.65
N THR A 196 -15.00 -4.30 0.62
CA THR A 196 -13.56 -4.15 0.35
C THR A 196 -12.82 -3.74 1.63
N MET A 197 -11.79 -4.49 2.03
CA MET A 197 -11.01 -4.16 3.24
C MET A 197 -10.32 -2.80 3.16
N SER A 198 -10.14 -2.15 4.31
CA SER A 198 -9.46 -0.86 4.40
C SER A 198 -7.98 -0.94 4.01
N CYS A 199 -7.40 0.19 3.60
CA CYS A 199 -6.00 0.24 3.19
C CYS A 199 -5.05 -0.03 4.35
N THR A 200 -5.37 0.41 5.57
CA THR A 200 -4.60 0.05 6.77
C THR A 200 -4.55 -1.46 6.98
N ASP A 201 -5.68 -2.16 6.84
CA ASP A 201 -5.73 -3.63 6.99
C ASP A 201 -4.95 -4.33 5.87
N LYS A 202 -5.03 -3.81 4.64
CA LYS A 202 -4.28 -4.34 3.50
C LYS A 202 -2.78 -4.17 3.66
N ILE A 203 -2.31 -3.01 4.13
CA ILE A 203 -0.89 -2.77 4.41
C ILE A 203 -0.39 -3.69 5.52
N ALA A 204 -1.17 -3.88 6.60
CA ALA A 204 -0.83 -4.84 7.64
C ALA A 204 -0.69 -6.27 7.08
N ARG A 205 -1.60 -6.68 6.17
CA ARG A 205 -1.46 -7.95 5.45
C ARG A 205 -0.16 -8.03 4.62
N TRP A 206 0.24 -6.94 3.97
CA TRP A 206 1.49 -6.91 3.18
C TRP A 206 2.74 -6.97 4.08
N ASN A 207 2.67 -6.47 5.31
CA ASN A 207 3.76 -6.59 6.28
C ASN A 207 3.97 -8.03 6.76
N VAL A 208 2.95 -8.91 6.66
CA VAL A 208 3.07 -10.34 6.99
C VAL A 208 3.43 -11.16 5.75
N LEU A 209 2.61 -11.05 4.70
CA LEU A 209 2.67 -11.95 3.54
C LEU A 209 3.59 -11.42 2.42
N GLY A 210 4.07 -10.19 2.54
CA GLY A 210 4.80 -9.48 1.50
C GLY A 210 3.90 -8.83 0.45
N LEU A 211 4.50 -7.92 -0.32
CA LEU A 211 3.87 -7.15 -1.38
C LEU A 211 3.58 -7.99 -2.62
N GLN A 212 4.37 -9.03 -2.91
CA GLN A 212 4.34 -9.80 -4.16
C GLN A 212 3.00 -10.53 -4.40
N GLY A 213 2.31 -10.93 -3.33
CA GLY A 213 1.07 -11.70 -3.44
C GLY A 213 1.29 -13.16 -3.87
N ALA A 214 0.20 -13.91 -3.96
CA ALA A 214 0.27 -15.37 -4.12
C ALA A 214 0.98 -15.82 -5.40
N LEU A 215 0.59 -15.30 -6.56
CA LEU A 215 1.15 -15.75 -7.84
C LEU A 215 2.67 -15.55 -7.93
N LEU A 216 3.17 -14.37 -7.58
CA LEU A 216 4.61 -14.10 -7.59
C LEU A 216 5.37 -14.88 -6.51
N SER A 217 4.72 -15.24 -5.39
CA SER A 217 5.38 -16.01 -4.32
C SER A 217 5.82 -17.42 -4.73
N HIS A 218 5.31 -17.95 -5.85
CA HIS A 218 5.82 -19.18 -6.43
C HIS A 218 7.21 -19.03 -7.06
N PHE A 219 7.62 -17.80 -7.38
CA PHE A 219 8.89 -17.51 -8.04
C PHE A 219 9.87 -16.79 -7.12
N VAL A 220 9.37 -15.88 -6.27
CA VAL A 220 10.21 -14.98 -5.47
C VAL A 220 9.94 -15.14 -3.98
N GLU A 221 11.00 -15.01 -3.18
CA GLU A 221 10.88 -14.82 -1.73
C GLU A 221 10.03 -13.57 -1.40
N PRO A 222 9.36 -13.53 -0.22
CA PRO A 222 8.53 -12.40 0.16
C PRO A 222 9.26 -11.04 0.09
N VAL A 223 8.61 -10.05 -0.52
CA VAL A 223 9.14 -8.70 -0.67
C VAL A 223 8.40 -7.75 0.27
N TYR A 224 9.12 -7.10 1.19
CA TYR A 224 8.53 -6.23 2.20
C TYR A 224 8.85 -4.76 1.98
N LEU A 225 8.02 -3.90 2.58
CA LEU A 225 8.32 -2.47 2.69
C LEU A 225 9.36 -2.26 3.80
N GLN A 226 10.40 -1.49 3.49
CA GLN A 226 11.33 -0.99 4.48
C GLN A 226 10.73 0.20 5.27
N SER A 227 9.90 1.01 4.62
CA SER A 227 9.21 2.11 5.29
C SER A 227 7.91 2.51 4.60
N ILE A 228 7.08 3.22 5.38
CA ILE A 228 5.89 3.91 4.91
C ILE A 228 6.06 5.40 5.27
N VAL A 229 6.04 6.26 4.26
CA VAL A 229 6.14 7.72 4.38
C VAL A 229 4.76 8.31 4.15
N VAL A 230 4.30 9.15 5.09
CA VAL A 230 3.00 9.81 5.01
C VAL A 230 3.19 11.31 4.82
N GLY A 231 2.67 11.87 3.72
CA GLY A 231 2.82 13.28 3.39
C GLY A 231 2.08 14.24 4.33
N SER A 232 1.04 13.77 5.02
CA SER A 232 0.29 14.53 6.02
C SER A 232 0.63 14.10 7.44
N LEU A 233 1.04 15.05 8.27
CA LEU A 233 1.41 14.82 9.67
C LEU A 233 0.23 14.56 10.61
N HIS A 234 -1.02 14.75 10.16
CA HIS A 234 -2.19 14.73 11.05
C HIS A 234 -2.52 13.36 11.68
N HIS A 235 -1.86 12.28 11.24
CA HIS A 235 -2.27 10.91 11.53
C HIS A 235 -1.11 9.90 11.69
N THR A 236 0.14 10.34 11.70
CA THR A 236 1.30 9.44 11.67
C THR A 236 1.43 8.58 12.93
N GLY A 237 1.08 9.12 14.12
CA GLY A 237 1.12 8.39 15.38
C GLY A 237 0.17 7.19 15.44
N HIS A 238 -1.05 7.33 14.92
CA HIS A 238 -2.01 6.22 14.83
C HIS A 238 -1.54 5.16 13.84
N LEU A 239 -1.00 5.57 12.69
CA LEU A 239 -0.45 4.63 11.71
C LEU A 239 0.67 3.78 12.33
N ALA A 240 1.63 4.41 13.01
CA ALA A 240 2.74 3.70 13.66
C ALA A 240 2.22 2.64 14.64
N ARG A 241 1.27 3.02 15.51
CA ARG A 241 0.64 2.13 16.50
C ARG A 241 -0.09 0.94 15.86
N VAL A 242 -0.84 1.19 14.79
CA VAL A 242 -1.58 0.12 14.09
C VAL A 242 -0.64 -0.84 13.38
N MET A 243 0.46 -0.33 12.83
CA MET A 243 1.45 -1.16 12.16
C MET A 243 2.31 -1.97 13.13
N SER A 244 2.52 -1.48 14.37
CA SER A 244 3.32 -2.19 15.38
C SER A 244 2.53 -3.19 16.22
N HIS A 245 1.30 -2.87 16.65
CA HIS A 245 0.61 -3.62 17.71
C HIS A 245 -0.55 -4.52 17.26
N ARG A 246 -0.83 -4.59 15.97
CA ARG A 246 -1.96 -5.39 15.47
C ARG A 246 -1.61 -6.83 15.11
N MET A 247 -0.31 -7.12 15.06
CA MET A 247 0.24 -8.40 14.64
C MET A 247 0.95 -9.16 15.77
N GLU A 248 0.98 -8.59 16.98
CA GLU A 248 1.31 -9.28 18.24
C GLU A 248 0.04 -9.82 18.89
#